data_AF-A0A1G9UAA6-F1
#
_entry.id   AF-A0A1G9UAA6-F1
#
_cell.length_a   1.000
_cell.length_b   1.000
_cell.length_c   1.000
_cell.angle_alpha   90.00
_cell.angle_beta   90.00
_cell.angle_gamma   90.00
#
_symmetry.space_group_name_H-M   'P 1'
#
loop_
_entity.id
_entity.type
_entity.pdbx_description
1 polymer ?
#
loop_
_entity_poly.entity_id
_entity_poly.type
_entity_poly.pdbx_seq_one_letter_code
_entity_poly.pdbx_strand_id
1 'polypeptide(L)' 'MHYQFVDPEREALHNEYFEISFPGDDAPARSLFFISNEENLEEVAAYIVGKYVGNEPEWTLIPHRKRHG' A
#
# COMPACT_ATOMS: atom_id res chain seq x y z
N MET A 1 6.29 1.66 -13.92
CA MET A 1 5.87 1.71 -12.51
C MET A 1 6.86 0.98 -11.64
N HIS A 2 7.56 1.76 -10.83
CA HIS A 2 8.56 1.31 -9.89
C HIS A 2 7.95 1.25 -8.50
N TYR A 3 7.86 0.05 -7.93
CA TYR A 3 7.45 -0.17 -6.55
C TYR A 3 8.14 -1.41 -6.00
N GLN A 4 8.18 -1.52 -4.67
CA GLN A 4 8.64 -2.71 -3.98
C GLN A 4 7.70 -3.02 -2.81
N PHE A 5 7.27 -4.27 -2.68
CA PHE A 5 6.53 -4.72 -1.51
C PHE A 5 7.45 -4.81 -0.29
N VAL A 6 6.90 -4.43 0.85
CA VAL A 6 7.66 -4.33 2.10
C VAL A 6 6.89 -4.94 3.26
N ASP A 7 7.62 -5.23 4.33
CA ASP A 7 7.06 -5.58 5.61
C ASP A 7 6.87 -4.29 6.43
N PRO A 8 5.64 -3.90 6.79
CA PRO A 8 5.37 -2.66 7.50
C PRO A 8 6.06 -2.60 8.87
N GLU A 9 6.29 -3.75 9.53
CA GLU A 9 6.97 -3.77 10.84
C GLU A 9 8.44 -3.35 10.73
N ARG A 10 9.07 -3.67 9.59
CA ARG A 10 10.46 -3.26 9.30
C ARG A 10 10.52 -1.82 8.80
N GLU A 11 9.65 -1.44 7.89
CA GLU A 11 9.71 -0.11 7.29
C GLU A 11 9.27 1.02 8.22
N ALA A 12 8.33 0.78 9.13
CA ALA A 12 7.82 1.81 10.05
C ALA A 12 8.90 2.51 10.90
N LEU A 13 10.05 1.85 11.10
CA LEU A 13 11.19 2.38 11.85
C LEU A 13 12.19 3.13 10.97
N HIS A 14 12.21 2.85 9.67
CA HIS A 14 13.30 3.24 8.79
C HIS A 14 12.87 4.25 7.72
N ASN A 15 11.70 4.06 7.10
CA ASN A 15 11.28 4.80 5.92
C ASN A 15 9.78 5.15 5.92
N GLU A 16 9.39 6.01 4.97
CA GLU A 16 7.99 6.16 4.57
C GLU A 16 7.59 4.97 3.69
N TYR A 17 6.38 4.46 3.90
CA TYR A 17 5.78 3.40 3.08
C TYR A 17 4.28 3.67 2.90
N PHE A 18 3.65 2.91 2.02
CA PHE A 18 2.25 3.08 1.64
C PHE A 18 1.49 1.78 1.83
N GLU A 19 0.25 1.90 2.27
CA GLU A 19 -0.68 0.80 2.44
C GLU A 19 -1.83 0.93 1.43
N ILE A 20 -2.14 -0.16 0.74
CA ILE A 20 -3.40 -0.31 0.02
C ILE A 20 -4.30 -1.17 0.91
N SER A 21 -5.32 -0.55 1.49
CA SER A 21 -6.28 -1.19 2.37
C SER A 21 -7.53 -1.60 1.59
N PHE A 22 -7.93 -2.86 1.75
CA PHE A 22 -9.13 -3.43 1.14
C PHE A 22 -10.14 -3.70 2.26
N PRO A 23 -11.19 -2.86 2.40
CA PRO A 23 -12.24 -3.11 3.37
C PRO A 23 -12.97 -4.41 3.00
N GLY A 24 -13.02 -5.35 3.95
CA GLY A 24 -13.85 -6.54 3.82
C GLY A 24 -15.10 -6.38 4.68
N ASP A 25 -16.26 -6.74 4.16
CA ASP A 25 -17.53 -6.72 4.92
C ASP A 25 -17.53 -7.72 6.10
N ASP A 26 -16.74 -8.80 6.05
CA ASP A 26 -16.73 -9.88 7.07
C ASP A 26 -15.36 -10.59 7.26
N ALA A 27 -14.29 -10.08 6.66
CA ALA A 27 -12.93 -10.64 6.76
C ALA A 27 -11.99 -9.61 7.43
N PRO A 28 -10.87 -10.03 8.06
CA PRO A 28 -9.85 -9.07 8.43
C PRO A 28 -9.47 -8.28 7.18
N ALA A 29 -9.50 -6.95 7.30
CA ALA A 29 -9.10 -6.03 6.25
C ALA A 29 -7.76 -6.52 5.67
N ARG A 30 -7.76 -6.77 4.36
CA ARG A 30 -6.53 -7.15 3.67
C ARG A 30 -5.78 -5.88 3.35
N SER A 31 -4.46 -5.92 3.50
CA SER A 31 -3.60 -4.78 3.20
C SER A 31 -2.38 -5.23 2.42
N LEU A 32 -1.97 -4.42 1.45
CA LEU A 32 -0.69 -4.55 0.75
C LEU A 32 0.18 -3.35 1.09
N PHE A 33 1.44 -3.59 1.41
CA PHE A 33 2.38 -2.54 1.80
C PHE A 33 3.50 -2.39 0.79
N PHE A 34 3.77 -1.18 0.33
CA PHE A 34 4.79 -0.92 -0.68
C PHE A 34 5.51 0.40 -0.46
N ILE A 35 6.70 0.52 -1.07
CA ILE A 35 7.43 1.77 -1.25
C ILE A 35 7.51 2.10 -2.74
N SER A 36 7.55 3.39 -3.06
CA SER A 36 7.66 3.89 -4.42
C SER A 36 8.33 5.27 -4.44
N ASN A 37 9.07 5.56 -5.50
CA ASN A 37 9.63 6.88 -5.80
C ASN A 37 8.86 7.60 -6.91
N GLU A 38 7.76 7.02 -7.39
CA GLU A 38 6.91 7.61 -8.43
C GLU A 38 6.13 8.80 -7.85
N GLU A 39 5.93 9.85 -8.67
CA GLU A 39 5.19 11.04 -8.26
C GLU A 39 3.69 10.74 -8.05
N ASN A 40 3.14 9.81 -8.85
CA ASN A 40 1.71 9.46 -8.81
C ASN A 40 1.49 8.12 -8.10
N LEU A 41 1.35 8.17 -6.77
CA LEU A 41 1.15 6.98 -5.94
C LEU A 41 -0.19 6.29 -6.15
N GLU A 42 -1.24 7.03 -6.54
CA GLU A 42 -2.55 6.47 -6.84
C GLU A 42 -2.50 5.57 -8.09
N GLU A 43 -1.74 5.97 -9.11
CA GLU A 43 -1.54 5.18 -10.31
C GLU A 43 -0.80 3.87 -9.98
N VAL A 44 0.25 3.97 -9.15
CA VAL A 44 1.01 2.80 -8.68
C VAL A 44 0.11 1.85 -7.90
N ALA A 45 -0.70 2.37 -6.98
CA ALA A 45 -1.65 1.59 -6.21
C ALA A 45 -2.67 0.89 -7.13
N ALA A 46 -3.28 1.62 -8.08
CA ALA A 46 -4.23 1.07 -9.04
C ALA A 46 -3.62 -0.08 -9.88
N TYR A 47 -2.36 0.08 -10.31
CA TYR A 47 -1.64 -0.97 -11.03
C TYR A 47 -1.37 -2.20 -10.15
N ILE A 48 -0.98 -2.00 -8.89
CA ILE A 48 -0.78 -3.10 -7.94
C ILE A 48 -2.11 -3.85 -7.74
N VAL A 49 -3.21 -3.14 -7.50
CA VAL A 49 -4.55 -3.75 -7.35
C VAL A 49 -4.89 -4.57 -8.58
N GLY A 50 -4.83 -3.97 -9.78
CA GLY A 50 -5.17 -4.67 -11.02
C GLY A 50 -4.29 -5.90 -11.31
N LYS A 51 -3.02 -5.87 -10.88
CA LYS A 51 -2.06 -6.96 -11.13
C LYS A 51 -2.15 -8.12 -10.14
N TYR A 52 -2.37 -7.86 -8.86
CA TYR A 52 -2.27 -8.89 -7.80
C TYR A 52 -3.59 -9.23 -7.13
N VAL A 53 -4.58 -8.34 -7.19
CA VAL A 53 -5.88 -8.52 -6.53
C VAL A 53 -6.97 -8.76 -7.57
N GLY A 54 -6.92 -8.05 -8.70
CA GLY A 54 -7.90 -8.11 -9.78
C GLY A 54 -8.81 -6.89 -9.77
N ASN A 55 -10.09 -7.07 -10.09
CA ASN A 55 -11.10 -5.99 -10.12
C ASN A 55 -11.79 -5.82 -8.75
N GLU A 56 -11.03 -5.59 -7.68
CA GLU A 56 -11.64 -5.14 -6.43
C GLU A 56 -11.98 -3.63 -6.52
N PRO A 57 -13.27 -3.25 -6.40
CA PRO A 57 -13.72 -1.88 -6.69
C PRO A 57 -13.43 -0.89 -5.55
N GLU A 58 -13.23 -1.36 -4.33
CA GLU A 58 -13.05 -0.50 -3.16
C GLU A 58 -11.70 -0.77 -2.49
N TRP A 59 -10.79 0.20 -2.59
CA TRP A 59 -9.52 0.22 -1.88
C TRP A 59 -9.17 1.65 -1.49
N THR A 60 -8.38 1.80 -0.44
CA THR A 60 -7.86 3.09 0.02
C THR A 60 -6.35 3.07 0.05
N LEU A 61 -5.71 4.13 -0.42
CA LEU A 61 -4.28 4.35 -0.27
C LEU A 61 -4.00 5.15 1.00
N ILE A 62 -3.18 4.61 1.89
CA ILE A 62 -2.84 5.22 3.18
C ILE A 62 -1.32 5.43 3.26
N PRO A 63 -0.83 6.67 3.35
CA PRO A 63 0.58 6.94 3.53
C PRO A 63 1.00 6.78 5.00
N HIS A 64 2.04 5.98 5.24
CA HIS A 64 2.66 5.78 6.54
C HIS A 64 4.01 6.48 6.60
N ARG A 65 4.02 7.66 7.22
CA ARG A 65 5.25 8.43 7.42
C ARG A 65 6.10 7.82 8.52
N LYS A 66 7.42 7.92 8.37
CA LYS A 66 8.37 7.60 9.44
C LYS A 66 7.97 8.33 10.72
N ARG A 67 7.66 7.59 11.78
CA ARG A 67 7.47 8.19 13.10
C ARG A 67 8.84 8.62 13.61
N HIS A 68 9.09 9.94 13.67
CA HIS A 68 10.20 10.46 14.46
C HIS A 68 9.85 10.20 15.93
N GLY A 69 10.43 9.15 16.51
CA GLY A 69 10.49 8.95 17.96
C GLY A 69 11.46 9.92 18.61
#